data_AF-A0A2V3A4I4-F1
#
_entry.id   AF-A0A2V3A4I4-F1
#
_cell.length_a   1.000
_cell.length_b   1.000
_cell.length_c   1.000
_cell.angle_alpha   90.00
_cell.angle_beta   90.00
_cell.angle_gamma   90.00
#
_symmetry.space_group_name_H-M   'P 1'
#
loop_
_entity.id
_entity.type
_entity.pdbx_description
1 polymer ?
#
loop_
_entity_poly.entity_id
_entity_poly.type
_entity_poly.pdbx_seq_one_letter_code
_entity_poly.pdbx_strand_id
1 'polypeptide(L)'
;MNRERIEEIFDESGSPLLNSGLAFKIWLKGEWDSEGGEDIADFLNVFSFVEENELYADELLCHYRIFKYITEKNDLSFFSW
;
A
#
# COMPACT_ATOMS: atom_id res chain seq x y z
N MET A 1 12.30 1.77 -2.71
CA MET A 1 11.71 2.83 -1.88
C MET A 1 12.21 2.68 -0.46
N ASN A 2 12.63 3.76 0.21
CA ASN A 2 13.09 3.66 1.59
C ASN A 2 11.92 3.54 2.58
N ARG A 3 12.24 3.08 3.79
CA ARG A 3 11.26 2.90 4.86
C ARG A 3 10.50 4.18 5.17
N GLU A 4 11.21 5.31 5.28
CA GLU A 4 10.59 6.59 5.65
C GLU A 4 9.51 7.00 4.65
N ARG A 5 9.75 6.79 3.34
CA ARG A 5 8.74 7.10 2.33
C ARG A 5 7.53 6.17 2.39
N ILE A 6 7.74 4.91 2.74
CA ILE A 6 6.62 3.97 2.96
C ILE A 6 5.77 4.43 4.14
N GLU A 7 6.40 4.87 5.24
CA GLU A 7 5.70 5.42 6.40
C GLU A 7 4.87 6.65 6.04
N GLU A 8 5.44 7.59 5.28
CA GLU A 8 4.73 8.78 4.77
C GLU A 8 3.49 8.41 3.96
N ILE A 9 3.56 7.42 3.08
CA ILE A 9 2.41 7.00 2.26
C ILE A 9 1.26 6.46 3.12
N PHE A 10 1.57 5.68 4.17
CA PHE A 10 0.54 5.22 5.10
C PHE A 10 -0.12 6.37 5.85
N ASP A 11 0.67 7.36 6.27
CA ASP A 11 0.17 8.54 6.99
C ASP A 11 -0.71 9.42 6.07
N GLU A 12 -0.26 9.66 4.83
CA GLU A 12 -1.00 10.41 3.79
C GLU A 12 -2.32 9.72 3.40
N SER A 13 -2.35 8.38 3.38
CA SER A 13 -3.53 7.58 3.02
C SER A 13 -4.51 7.37 4.19
N GLY A 14 -4.42 8.18 5.25
CA GLY A 14 -5.30 8.08 6.42
C GLY A 14 -5.17 6.77 7.20
N SER A 15 -4.05 6.06 7.02
CA SER A 15 -3.76 4.74 7.58
C SER A 15 -2.60 4.72 8.60
N PRO A 16 -2.40 5.74 9.46
CA PRO A 16 -1.25 5.78 10.37
C PRO A 16 -1.27 4.67 11.43
N LEU A 17 -2.45 4.10 11.75
CA LEU A 17 -2.59 2.99 12.69
C LEU A 17 -2.11 1.65 12.10
N LEU A 18 -2.26 1.46 10.79
CA LEU A 18 -1.73 0.30 10.07
C LEU A 18 -0.20 0.36 9.99
N ASN A 19 0.37 1.57 10.02
CA ASN A 19 1.81 1.80 10.01
C ASN A 19 2.55 1.31 11.28
N SER A 20 1.86 0.71 12.27
CA SER A 20 2.40 0.20 13.54
C SER A 20 3.39 -1.00 13.44
N GLY A 21 4.17 -1.06 12.36
CA GLY A 21 5.18 -2.07 12.07
C GLY A 21 5.10 -2.64 10.65
N LEU A 22 4.07 -2.29 9.88
CA LEU A 22 3.92 -2.75 8.50
C LEU A 22 4.98 -2.16 7.58
N ALA A 23 5.24 -0.85 7.64
CA ALA A 23 6.24 -0.20 6.78
C ALA A 23 7.63 -0.85 6.90
N PHE A 24 8.08 -1.15 8.13
CA PHE A 24 9.35 -1.85 8.35
C PHE A 24 9.37 -3.24 7.72
N LYS A 25 8.29 -4.03 7.88
CA LYS A 25 8.19 -5.38 7.33
C LYS A 25 8.14 -5.38 5.79
N ILE A 26 7.44 -4.42 5.20
CA ILE A 26 7.34 -4.24 3.75
C ILE A 26 8.70 -3.82 3.19
N TRP A 27 9.36 -2.84 3.83
CA TRP A 27 10.70 -2.40 3.47
C TRP A 27 11.70 -3.57 3.50
N LEU A 28 11.68 -4.41 4.55
CA LEU A 28 12.56 -5.57 4.65
C LEU A 28 12.35 -6.59 3.51
N LYS A 29 11.13 -6.67 2.96
CA LYS A 29 10.80 -7.55 1.84
C LYS A 29 11.17 -6.98 0.48
N GLY A 30 11.38 -5.66 0.37
CA GLY A 30 11.80 -4.98 -0.86
C GLY A 30 10.74 -4.97 -1.98
N GLU A 31 9.49 -5.35 -1.72
CA GLU A 31 8.48 -5.50 -2.79
C GLU A 31 8.04 -4.18 -3.40
N TRP A 32 8.15 -3.07 -2.66
CA TRP A 32 7.81 -1.74 -3.16
C TRP A 32 9.04 -0.97 -3.65
N ASP A 33 10.14 -1.67 -3.95
CA ASP A 33 11.37 -0.98 -4.32
C ASP A 33 11.31 -0.30 -5.69
N SER A 34 10.55 -0.88 -6.62
CA SER A 34 10.33 -0.40 -7.98
C SER A 34 8.99 0.33 -8.18
N GLU A 35 8.16 0.41 -7.15
CA GLU A 35 6.78 0.91 -7.26
C GLU A 35 6.71 2.43 -7.14
N GLY A 36 5.73 3.03 -7.83
CA GLY A 36 5.38 4.44 -7.65
C GLY A 36 4.66 4.63 -6.32
N GLY A 37 5.01 5.68 -5.57
CA GLY A 37 4.32 5.99 -4.31
C GLY A 37 2.82 6.28 -4.50
N GLU A 38 2.45 6.82 -5.67
CA GLU A 38 1.07 7.11 -6.06
C GLU A 38 0.24 5.81 -6.21
N ASP A 39 0.78 4.79 -6.87
CA ASP A 39 0.08 3.49 -7.04
C ASP A 39 -0.25 2.83 -5.69
N ILE A 40 0.63 3.02 -4.71
CA ILE A 40 0.47 2.47 -3.36
C ILE A 40 -0.57 3.28 -2.58
N ALA A 41 -0.54 4.61 -2.70
CA ALA A 41 -1.54 5.47 -2.09
C ALA A 41 -2.94 5.16 -2.64
N ASP A 42 -3.08 4.99 -3.95
CA ASP A 42 -4.34 4.58 -4.60
C ASP A 42 -4.83 3.23 -4.08
N PHE A 43 -3.93 2.25 -3.96
CA PHE A 43 -4.26 0.96 -3.36
C PHE A 43 -4.80 1.10 -1.93
N LEU A 44 -4.10 1.83 -1.07
CA LEU A 44 -4.51 2.02 0.32
C LEU A 44 -5.86 2.75 0.43
N ASN A 45 -6.08 3.75 -0.43
CA ASN A 45 -7.35 4.47 -0.51
C ASN A 45 -8.51 3.59 -0.99
N VAL A 46 -8.30 2.75 -2.00
CA VAL A 46 -9.34 1.87 -2.55
C VAL A 46 -9.73 0.77 -1.56
N PHE A 47 -8.75 0.17 -0.88
CA PHE A 47 -9.02 -0.91 0.07
C PHE A 47 -9.50 -0.40 1.43
N SER A 48 -9.20 0.86 1.80
CA SER A 48 -9.77 1.57 2.95
C SER A 48 -9.86 0.68 4.20
N PHE A 49 -8.75 0.04 4.59
CA PHE A 49 -8.56 -0.92 5.71
C PHE A 49 -8.98 -0.42 7.12
N VAL A 50 -9.85 0.59 7.19
CA VAL A 50 -10.42 1.29 8.35
C VAL A 50 -11.10 0.35 9.36
N GLU A 51 -11.68 -0.77 8.91
CA GLU A 51 -12.35 -1.73 9.80
C GLU A 51 -11.43 -2.87 10.27
N GLU A 52 -10.19 -2.94 9.78
CA GLU A 52 -9.27 -4.00 10.16
C GLU A 52 -8.43 -3.63 11.39
N ASN A 53 -8.60 -4.41 12.46
CA ASN A 53 -7.86 -4.23 13.70
C ASN A 53 -6.43 -4.79 13.62
N GLU A 54 -6.17 -5.76 12.75
CA GLU A 54 -4.85 -6.37 12.53
C GLU A 54 -4.70 -6.78 11.07
N LEU A 55 -3.64 -6.31 10.42
CA LEU A 55 -3.28 -6.66 9.05
C LEU A 55 -1.83 -7.14 9.01
N TYR A 56 -1.59 -8.30 8.38
CA TYR A 56 -0.25 -8.83 8.20
C TYR A 56 0.42 -8.25 6.94
N ALA A 57 1.75 -8.09 6.99
CA ALA A 57 2.49 -7.54 5.85
C ALA A 57 2.31 -8.37 4.56
N ASP A 58 2.29 -9.71 4.70
CA ASP A 58 2.08 -10.61 3.57
C ASP A 58 0.65 -10.53 3.00
N GLU A 59 -0.33 -10.25 3.86
CA GLU A 59 -1.73 -10.09 3.46
C GLU A 59 -1.92 -8.77 2.70
N LEU A 60 -1.39 -7.66 3.23
CA LEU A 60 -1.37 -6.38 2.53
C LEU A 60 -0.69 -6.51 1.15
N LEU A 61 0.47 -7.15 1.09
CA LEU A 61 1.20 -7.36 -0.17
C LEU A 61 0.43 -8.26 -1.14
N CYS A 62 -0.30 -9.26 -0.63
CA CYS A 62 -1.19 -10.07 -1.45
C CYS A 62 -2.30 -9.21 -2.09
N HIS A 63 -2.97 -8.38 -1.30
CA HIS A 63 -3.99 -7.45 -1.80
C HIS A 63 -3.41 -6.46 -2.82
N TYR A 64 -2.22 -5.92 -2.55
CA TYR A 64 -1.53 -5.02 -3.47
C TYR A 64 -1.22 -5.68 -4.83
N ARG A 65 -0.76 -6.95 -4.83
CA ARG A 65 -0.52 -7.69 -6.08
C ARG A 65 -1.79 -7.94 -6.88
N ILE A 66 -2.90 -8.24 -6.19
CA ILE A 66 -4.22 -8.40 -6.83
C ILE A 66 -4.65 -7.07 -7.44
N PHE A 67 -4.55 -5.98 -6.68
CA PHE A 67 -4.85 -4.63 -7.14
C PHE A 67 -4.06 -4.30 -8.41
N LYS A 68 -2.73 -4.42 -8.35
CA LYS A 68 -1.82 -4.14 -9.47
C LYS A 68 -2.12 -5.00 -10.70
N TYR A 69 -2.38 -6.29 -10.50
CA TYR A 69 -2.75 -7.17 -11.60
C TYR A 69 -4.06 -6.72 -12.28
N ILE A 70 -5.07 -6.34 -11.50
CA ILE A 70 -6.37 -5.90 -12.03
C ILE A 70 -6.22 -4.56 -12.75
N THR A 71 -5.47 -3.60 -12.20
CA THR A 71 -5.29 -2.28 -12.82
C THR A 71 -4.56 -2.37 -14.14
N GLU A 72 -3.42 -3.06 -14.17
CA GLU A 72 -2.61 -3.25 -15.39
C GLU A 72 -3.38 -4.00 -16.47
N LYS A 73 -4.18 -5.00 -16.09
CA LYS A 73 -4.95 -5.79 -17.07
C LYS A 73 -6.10 -5.04 -17.71
N ASN A 74 -6.69 -4.09 -16.98
CA ASN A 74 -7.89 -3.39 -17.40
C ASN A 74 -7.62 -1.92 -17.77
N ASP A 75 -6.36 -1.49 -17.75
CA ASP A 75 -5.92 -0.11 -18.03
C ASP A 75 -6.69 0.91 -17.16
N LEU A 76 -6.87 0.55 -15.88
CA LEU A 76 -7.59 1.39 -14.92
C LEU A 76 -6.65 2.48 -14.40
N SER A 77 -6.99 3.74 -14.68
CA SER A 77 -6.38 4.89 -14.02
C SER A 77 -7.22 5.31 -12.82
N PHE A 78 -6.67 5.21 -11.61
CA PHE A 78 -7.26 5.85 -10.45
C PHE A 78 -6.80 7.30 -10.42
N PHE A 79 -7.73 8.22 -10.61
CA PHE A 79 -7.46 9.63 -10.39
C PHE A 79 -7.61 9.91 -8.90
N SER A 80 -6.52 10.23 -8.22
CA SER A 80 -6.58 10.82 -6.88
C SER A 80 -7.36 12.14 -6.97
N TRP A 81 -8.55 12.19 -6.36
CA TRP A 81 -9.32 13.43 -6.20
C TRP A 81 -8.74 14.31 -5.10
#